data_AF-A0A194V1M1-F1
#
_entry.id   AF-A0A194V1M1-F1
#
_cell.length_a   1.000
_cell.length_b   1.000
_cell.length_c   1.000
_cell.angle_alpha   90.00
_cell.angle_beta   90.00
_cell.angle_gamma   90.00
#
_symmetry.space_group_name_H-M   'P 1'
#
loop_
_entity.id
_entity.type
_entity.pdbx_description
1 polymer ?
#
loop_
_entity_poly.entity_id
_entity_poly.type
_entity_poly.pdbx_seq_one_letter_code
_entity_poly.pdbx_strand_id
1 'polypeptide(L)'
;MKRLVAFDLDGTLAESKQALDDEMATILSRLSHVADICVISGGDWPQFEKQVASRLPEGTDRSRFWLMPTTGTKLYRFEGGAWVRKYADLFSDEDRAHIIKELRASIDRLGFTPTEVWGEQIEDRGSQITFSALGQQAPLIPKEEWDPKQEKRRLIQKDLQPILPHVSVRIGGATSIDITRAGIDKAYGMERLSELSSIPKTEILFFGDALYPGGNDAPVRETAGIDSVQVYNIEQTKRALEAVILCLSFNVFKGPGYPDRSVPLTQPSHLLAPKNEQFSLDDVPDLTGKVALVTGGSQGIGYGCTHTLLKHNVSKLFILSQSADVAEDAVNSIKKDMGEGTSSKVEWLGCDLADWKAVENTAQKIKAKTDRLDIVINNAGKGIMTAQITPYGVDEHIAINHIGHVVLASHLLPVMKKTAEAGNTVRIVNLGSNAHTSAPKDTKFESLEELNQNLGPSTQYGRSKLATMLYTRYLANHITVADFPRILVNCIHPGFVDTKASTFDIHEAYPLVGYAMSVLMKPFEKSQFEGCVPAMFAATKTDGTGQYICGPARVEDGSELARSDELAEQLMRLTDEILKEKSGITGVGYPLKFF
;
A
#
# COMPACT_ATOMS: atom_id res chain seq x y z
N MET A 1 -8.97 9.89 12.25
CA MET A 1 -9.30 10.41 10.91
C MET A 1 -8.38 11.60 10.69
N LYS A 2 -7.80 11.79 9.50
CA LYS A 2 -6.92 12.94 9.26
C LYS A 2 -7.74 14.22 9.27
N ARG A 3 -7.32 15.22 10.05
CA ARG A 3 -8.01 16.51 10.20
C ARG A 3 -7.21 17.67 9.65
N LEU A 4 -5.91 17.50 9.51
CA LEU A 4 -5.00 18.48 8.94
C LEU A 4 -4.13 17.81 7.87
N VAL A 5 -3.97 18.48 6.74
CA VAL A 5 -3.02 18.08 5.69
C VAL A 5 -1.93 19.15 5.60
N ALA A 6 -0.70 18.72 5.83
CA ALA A 6 0.48 19.57 5.80
C ALA A 6 1.31 19.31 4.54
N PHE A 7 1.99 20.33 4.05
CA PHE A 7 2.73 20.30 2.79
C PHE A 7 4.07 21.00 2.92
N ASP A 8 5.11 20.43 2.31
CA ASP A 8 6.18 21.26 1.77
C ASP A 8 5.64 22.15 0.63
N LEU A 9 6.33 23.26 0.35
CA LEU A 9 5.93 24.19 -0.69
C LEU A 9 6.61 23.87 -2.03
N ASP A 10 7.92 24.03 -2.10
CA ASP A 10 8.70 23.91 -3.32
C ASP A 10 8.84 22.42 -3.70
N GLY A 11 8.62 22.05 -4.96
CA GLY A 11 8.67 20.65 -5.42
C GLY A 11 7.42 19.82 -5.09
N THR A 12 6.61 20.28 -4.13
CA THR A 12 5.39 19.62 -3.66
C THR A 12 4.13 20.35 -4.13
N LEU A 13 3.93 21.61 -3.74
CA LEU A 13 2.75 22.40 -4.10
C LEU A 13 2.99 23.31 -5.32
N ALA A 14 4.22 23.78 -5.51
CA ALA A 14 4.62 24.62 -6.63
C ALA A 14 6.04 24.27 -7.10
N GLU A 15 6.38 24.67 -8.33
CA GLU A 15 7.76 24.59 -8.80
C GLU A 15 8.64 25.48 -7.91
N SER A 16 9.93 25.15 -7.82
CA SER A 16 10.82 25.86 -6.90
C SER A 16 10.77 27.38 -7.12
N LYS A 17 10.40 28.08 -6.05
CA LYS A 17 10.22 29.54 -5.98
C LYS A 17 9.12 30.13 -6.88
N GLN A 18 8.29 29.30 -7.51
CA GLN A 18 7.15 29.73 -8.33
C GLN A 18 5.86 29.80 -7.52
N ALA A 19 4.88 30.56 -8.04
CA ALA A 19 3.57 30.65 -7.43
C ALA A 19 2.73 29.41 -7.73
N LEU A 20 1.75 29.13 -6.86
CA LEU A 20 0.72 28.12 -7.14
C LEU A 20 0.06 28.41 -8.49
N ASP A 21 -0.06 27.37 -9.31
CA ASP A 21 -0.92 27.41 -10.48
C ASP A 21 -2.40 27.42 -10.07
N ASP A 22 -3.27 27.79 -11.01
CA ASP A 22 -4.70 27.97 -10.73
C ASP A 22 -5.38 26.65 -10.32
N GLU A 23 -4.89 25.53 -10.84
CA GLU A 23 -5.41 24.20 -10.53
C GLU A 23 -5.11 23.80 -9.09
N MET A 24 -3.85 23.89 -8.66
CA MET A 24 -3.45 23.60 -7.29
C MET A 24 -4.15 24.53 -6.29
N ALA A 25 -4.24 25.83 -6.60
CA ALA A 25 -4.95 26.78 -5.75
C ALA A 25 -6.44 26.41 -5.60
N THR A 26 -7.06 25.93 -6.67
CA THR A 26 -8.45 25.42 -6.64
C THR A 26 -8.59 24.14 -5.81
N ILE A 27 -7.64 23.22 -5.92
CA ILE A 27 -7.61 21.98 -5.11
C ILE A 27 -7.46 22.30 -3.63
N LEU A 28 -6.53 23.19 -3.26
CA LEU A 28 -6.37 23.63 -1.87
C LEU A 28 -7.61 24.36 -1.34
N SER A 29 -8.29 25.14 -2.17
CA SER A 29 -9.59 25.75 -1.81
C SER A 29 -10.62 24.68 -1.45
N ARG A 30 -10.77 23.63 -2.28
CA ARG A 30 -11.68 22.51 -2.01
C ARG A 30 -11.29 21.73 -0.76
N LEU A 31 -10.00 21.46 -0.58
CA LEU A 31 -9.48 20.78 0.62
C LEU A 31 -9.80 21.56 1.90
N SER A 32 -9.77 22.91 1.84
CA SER A 32 -10.07 23.75 3.00
C SER A 32 -11.48 23.54 3.52
N HIS A 33 -12.42 23.04 2.72
CA HIS A 33 -13.77 22.75 3.20
C HIS A 33 -13.89 21.45 3.99
N VAL A 34 -12.87 20.58 3.97
CA VAL A 34 -12.90 19.26 4.62
C VAL A 34 -11.75 19.00 5.59
N ALA A 35 -10.68 19.81 5.57
CA ALA A 35 -9.55 19.70 6.48
C ALA A 35 -8.87 21.06 6.74
N ASP A 36 -8.11 21.15 7.84
CA ASP A 36 -7.10 22.20 8.01
C ASP A 36 -5.93 21.97 7.04
N ILE A 37 -5.30 23.05 6.59
CA ILE A 37 -4.20 23.01 5.62
C ILE A 37 -2.99 23.70 6.22
N CYS A 38 -1.83 23.03 6.25
CA CYS A 38 -0.57 23.67 6.61
C CYS A 38 0.40 23.70 5.43
N VAL A 39 1.03 24.83 5.17
CA VAL A 39 2.16 24.92 4.25
C VAL A 39 3.39 25.34 5.03
N ILE A 40 4.45 24.53 4.98
CA ILE A 40 5.73 24.78 5.64
C ILE A 40 6.85 24.81 4.60
N SER A 41 7.77 25.77 4.69
CA SER A 41 8.93 25.87 3.78
C SER A 41 9.99 26.79 4.39
N GLY A 42 11.22 26.73 3.87
CA GLY A 42 12.32 27.60 4.29
C GLY A 42 12.16 29.07 3.87
N GLY A 43 11.33 29.38 2.87
CA GLY A 43 11.06 30.76 2.44
C GLY A 43 10.43 31.64 3.53
N ASP A 44 10.64 32.96 3.47
CA ASP A 44 10.00 33.91 4.41
C ASP A 44 8.61 34.40 3.91
N TRP A 45 7.93 35.21 4.71
CA TRP A 45 6.59 35.73 4.43
C TRP A 45 6.40 36.31 3.02
N PRO A 46 7.28 37.16 2.45
CA PRO A 46 7.09 37.67 1.10
C PRO A 46 7.00 36.56 0.03
N GLN A 47 7.72 35.45 0.22
CA GLN A 47 7.61 34.28 -0.64
C GLN A 47 6.25 33.60 -0.48
N PHE A 48 5.81 33.35 0.76
CA PHE A 48 4.51 32.75 1.04
C PHE A 48 3.34 33.62 0.53
N GLU A 49 3.46 34.93 0.68
CA GLU A 49 2.48 35.89 0.18
C GLU A 49 2.34 35.80 -1.33
N LYS A 50 3.47 35.84 -2.04
CA LYS A 50 3.53 35.73 -3.51
C LYS A 50 3.06 34.37 -4.02
N GLN A 51 3.47 33.28 -3.36
CA GLN A 51 3.28 31.94 -3.91
C GLN A 51 1.96 31.31 -3.52
N VAL A 52 1.51 31.53 -2.29
CA VAL A 52 0.36 30.83 -1.71
C VAL A 52 -0.76 31.82 -1.40
N ALA A 53 -0.52 32.76 -0.49
CA ALA A 53 -1.58 33.56 0.11
C ALA A 53 -2.38 34.41 -0.91
N SER A 54 -1.69 35.00 -1.89
CA SER A 54 -2.30 35.81 -2.95
C SER A 54 -2.91 35.00 -4.09
N ARG A 55 -2.65 33.68 -4.15
CA ARG A 55 -3.11 32.79 -5.23
C ARG A 55 -4.39 32.03 -4.88
N LEU A 56 -4.76 31.98 -3.60
CA LEU A 56 -5.99 31.31 -3.17
C LEU A 56 -7.23 31.99 -3.80
N PRO A 57 -8.12 31.25 -4.47
CA PRO A 57 -9.28 31.83 -5.15
C PRO A 57 -10.32 32.42 -4.18
N GLU A 58 -11.26 33.18 -4.73
CA GLU A 58 -12.46 33.62 -4.01
C GLU A 58 -13.29 32.40 -3.56
N GLY A 59 -13.83 32.42 -2.34
CA GLY A 59 -14.53 31.26 -1.74
C GLY A 59 -13.67 30.32 -0.88
N THR A 60 -12.33 30.40 -0.96
CA THR A 60 -11.43 29.63 -0.09
C THR A 60 -11.63 29.96 1.40
N ASP A 61 -11.77 28.95 2.27
CA ASP A 61 -11.78 29.12 3.72
C ASP A 61 -10.36 29.35 4.24
N ARG A 62 -9.89 30.60 4.12
CA ARG A 62 -8.54 31.02 4.54
C ARG A 62 -8.30 30.83 6.04
N SER A 63 -9.36 30.77 6.86
CA SER A 63 -9.24 30.57 8.31
C SER A 63 -8.71 29.18 8.68
N ARG A 64 -8.70 28.24 7.73
CA ARG A 64 -8.15 26.88 7.91
C ARG A 64 -6.71 26.71 7.46
N PHE A 65 -6.07 27.78 6.96
CA PHE A 65 -4.69 27.72 6.51
C PHE A 65 -3.69 28.11 7.62
N TRP A 66 -2.66 27.31 7.78
CA TRP A 66 -1.54 27.48 8.69
C TRP A 66 -0.29 27.68 7.84
N LEU A 67 0.16 28.93 7.68
CA LEU A 67 1.34 29.21 6.87
C LEU A 67 2.56 29.33 7.78
N MET A 68 3.56 28.47 7.55
CA MET A 68 4.73 28.31 8.41
C MET A 68 6.04 28.60 7.66
N PRO A 69 6.37 29.89 7.40
CA PRO A 69 7.64 30.30 6.81
C PRO A 69 8.85 29.92 7.66
N THR A 70 10.03 29.99 7.05
CA THR A 70 11.33 29.80 7.74
C THR A 70 11.36 28.50 8.55
N THR A 71 10.87 27.42 7.93
CA THR A 71 10.81 26.06 8.49
C THR A 71 10.09 26.03 9.84
N GLY A 72 8.96 26.73 9.94
CA GLY A 72 8.14 26.73 11.14
C GLY A 72 8.65 27.58 12.31
N THR A 73 9.64 28.43 12.11
CA THR A 73 10.02 29.45 13.11
C THR A 73 9.10 30.68 13.09
N LYS A 74 8.18 30.75 12.13
CA LYS A 74 7.08 31.71 12.10
C LYS A 74 5.79 30.98 11.78
N LEU A 75 4.67 31.52 12.24
CA LEU A 75 3.33 31.07 11.86
C LEU A 75 2.44 32.28 11.55
N TYR A 76 1.69 32.17 10.46
CA TYR A 76 0.69 33.12 10.04
C TYR A 76 -0.68 32.44 9.92
N ARG A 77 -1.73 33.14 10.36
CA ARG A 77 -3.13 32.71 10.32
C ARG A 77 -3.97 33.81 9.70
N PHE A 78 -5.05 33.45 9.00
CA PHE A 78 -5.96 34.44 8.44
C PHE A 78 -7.06 34.80 9.44
N GLU A 79 -7.06 36.03 9.92
CA GLU A 79 -7.99 36.55 10.94
C GLU A 79 -8.38 37.99 10.63
N GLY A 80 -9.65 38.34 10.83
CA GLY A 80 -10.12 39.71 10.60
C GLY A 80 -9.93 40.23 9.17
N GLY A 81 -9.87 39.33 8.18
CA GLY A 81 -9.66 39.68 6.77
C GLY A 81 -8.20 39.88 6.36
N ALA A 82 -7.24 39.59 7.24
CA ALA A 82 -5.81 39.73 6.94
C ALA A 82 -5.00 38.54 7.47
N TRP A 83 -3.80 38.34 6.90
CA TRP A 83 -2.83 37.39 7.44
C TRP A 83 -2.09 38.01 8.62
N VAL A 84 -2.24 37.39 9.79
CA VAL A 84 -1.68 37.85 11.06
C VAL A 84 -0.60 36.88 11.52
N ARG A 85 0.59 37.41 11.83
CA ARG A 85 1.69 36.64 12.40
C ARG A 85 1.37 36.27 13.85
N LYS A 86 1.33 34.98 14.16
CA LYS A 86 1.06 34.44 15.51
C LYS A 86 2.29 34.36 16.37
N TYR A 87 3.42 33.96 15.80
CA TYR A 87 4.72 34.03 16.45
C TYR A 87 5.85 34.20 15.42
N ALA A 88 7.01 34.59 15.93
CA ALA A 88 8.26 34.60 15.20
C ALA A 88 9.43 34.37 16.17
N ASP A 89 10.14 33.27 16.00
CA ASP A 89 11.27 32.87 16.84
C ASP A 89 12.56 33.54 16.32
N LEU A 90 12.62 34.87 16.43
CA LEU A 90 13.69 35.69 15.86
C LEU A 90 15.03 35.47 16.58
N PHE A 91 16.14 35.58 15.86
CA PHE A 91 17.45 35.81 16.48
C PHE A 91 17.49 37.15 17.19
N SER A 92 18.25 37.23 18.28
CA SER A 92 18.62 38.52 18.88
C SER A 92 19.51 39.30 17.90
N ASP A 93 19.57 40.63 18.07
CA ASP A 93 20.43 41.47 17.22
C ASP A 93 21.91 41.10 17.37
N GLU A 94 22.31 40.67 18.57
CA GLU A 94 23.66 40.20 18.88
C GLU A 94 23.97 38.87 18.16
N ASP A 95 23.10 37.87 18.28
CA ASP A 95 23.27 36.57 17.61
C ASP A 95 23.34 36.75 16.09
N ARG A 96 22.44 37.56 15.54
CA ARG A 96 22.38 37.86 14.10
C ARG A 96 23.67 38.49 13.61
N ALA A 97 24.16 39.53 14.30
CA ALA A 97 25.42 40.19 13.95
C ALA A 97 26.60 39.22 14.06
N HIS A 98 26.62 38.38 15.09
CA HIS A 98 27.66 37.38 15.29
C HIS A 98 27.66 36.31 14.19
N ILE A 99 26.50 35.74 13.87
CA ILE A 99 26.35 34.74 12.80
C ILE A 99 26.83 35.30 11.46
N ILE A 100 26.38 36.50 11.08
CA ILE A 100 26.77 37.15 9.81
C ILE A 100 28.28 37.40 9.77
N LYS A 101 28.86 37.87 10.88
CA LYS A 101 30.29 38.11 11.00
C LYS A 101 31.09 36.82 10.81
N GLU A 102 30.74 35.75 11.52
CA GLU A 102 31.48 34.49 11.46
C GLU A 102 31.28 33.76 10.14
N LEU A 103 30.09 33.85 9.54
CA LEU A 103 29.83 33.38 8.18
C LEU A 103 30.76 34.06 7.17
N ARG A 104 30.83 35.40 7.16
CA ARG A 104 31.75 36.13 6.26
C ARG A 104 33.21 35.74 6.51
N ALA A 105 33.63 35.68 7.77
CA ALA A 105 34.98 35.28 8.14
C ALA A 105 35.30 33.84 7.70
N SER A 106 34.33 32.92 7.74
CA SER A 106 34.48 31.55 7.26
C SER A 106 34.74 31.49 5.75
N ILE A 107 33.96 32.25 4.97
CA ILE A 107 34.15 32.33 3.51
C ILE A 107 35.55 32.87 3.16
N ASP A 108 35.98 33.93 3.84
CA ASP A 108 37.30 34.53 3.63
C ASP A 108 38.44 33.58 4.04
N ARG A 109 38.34 32.93 5.22
CA ARG A 109 39.34 31.96 5.70
C ARG A 109 39.52 30.78 4.75
N LEU A 110 38.42 30.29 4.17
CA LEU A 110 38.42 29.16 3.27
C LEU A 110 38.77 29.55 1.81
N GLY A 111 38.88 30.84 1.51
CA GLY A 111 39.18 31.33 0.17
C GLY A 111 38.05 31.08 -0.83
N PHE A 112 36.80 31.06 -0.36
CA PHE A 112 35.62 30.80 -1.20
C PHE A 112 34.92 32.06 -1.70
N THR A 113 35.57 33.21 -1.58
CA THR A 113 35.09 34.50 -2.10
C THR A 113 34.97 34.43 -3.63
N PRO A 114 33.76 34.58 -4.21
CA PRO A 114 33.57 34.48 -5.64
C PRO A 114 34.08 35.73 -6.37
N THR A 115 34.48 35.56 -7.63
CA THR A 115 34.88 36.66 -8.52
C THR A 115 33.71 37.46 -9.08
N GLU A 116 32.53 36.85 -9.16
CA GLU A 116 31.29 37.46 -9.65
C GLU A 116 30.14 37.12 -8.70
N VAL A 117 29.33 38.14 -8.37
CA VAL A 117 28.22 38.04 -7.42
C VAL A 117 26.99 38.73 -8.01
N TRP A 118 25.84 38.07 -7.95
CA TRP A 118 24.57 38.55 -8.46
C TRP A 118 23.60 38.81 -7.30
N GLY A 119 23.48 40.08 -6.91
CA GLY A 119 22.66 40.52 -5.78
C GLY A 119 23.30 40.22 -4.43
N GLU A 120 22.53 40.39 -3.36
CA GLU A 120 23.01 40.15 -1.99
C GLU A 120 23.37 38.68 -1.76
N GLN A 121 24.48 38.43 -1.04
CA GLN A 121 24.88 37.07 -0.67
C GLN A 121 24.19 36.58 0.60
N ILE A 122 23.82 37.50 1.50
CA ILE A 122 23.18 37.17 2.76
C ILE A 122 21.74 37.67 2.72
N GLU A 123 20.82 36.75 2.93
CA GLU A 123 19.41 37.05 3.13
C GLU A 123 19.06 36.77 4.60
N ASP A 124 18.74 37.83 5.33
CA ASP A 124 18.35 37.75 6.74
C ASP A 124 16.83 37.77 6.87
N ARG A 125 16.26 36.64 7.26
CA ARG A 125 14.83 36.42 7.44
C ARG A 125 14.43 36.51 8.92
N GLY A 126 15.29 37.03 9.78
CA GLY A 126 15.02 37.23 11.20
C GLY A 126 15.24 35.98 12.07
N SER A 127 14.63 34.86 11.71
CA SER A 127 14.77 33.57 12.39
C SER A 127 15.65 32.57 11.63
N GLN A 128 16.06 32.95 10.42
CA GLN A 128 16.93 32.19 9.54
C GLN A 128 17.83 33.17 8.78
N ILE A 129 19.10 32.84 8.64
CA ILE A 129 20.05 33.55 7.78
C ILE A 129 20.44 32.60 6.65
N THR A 130 20.18 33.00 5.41
CA THR A 130 20.55 32.24 4.22
C THR A 130 21.73 32.92 3.52
N PHE A 131 22.84 32.21 3.44
CA PHE A 131 23.96 32.57 2.59
C PHE A 131 23.78 31.94 1.21
N SER A 132 24.03 32.70 0.15
CA SER A 132 24.14 32.21 -1.23
C SER A 132 25.47 32.69 -1.78
N ALA A 133 26.40 31.77 -2.06
CA ALA A 133 27.77 32.11 -2.39
C ALA A 133 27.88 33.05 -3.60
N LEU A 134 27.09 32.82 -4.65
CA LEU A 134 27.07 33.67 -5.84
C LEU A 134 26.05 34.81 -5.76
N GLY A 135 25.36 35.00 -4.63
CA GLY A 135 24.27 35.97 -4.50
C GLY A 135 22.89 35.38 -4.86
N GLN A 136 21.83 35.97 -4.30
CA GLN A 136 20.45 35.46 -4.43
C GLN A 136 19.95 35.44 -5.88
N GLN A 137 20.48 36.31 -6.74
CA GLN A 137 20.02 36.52 -8.11
C GLN A 137 20.89 35.79 -9.15
N ALA A 138 21.86 34.95 -8.72
CA ALA A 138 22.75 34.29 -9.66
C ALA A 138 22.00 33.35 -10.64
N PRO A 139 22.41 33.31 -11.93
CA PRO A 139 21.84 32.38 -12.90
C PRO A 139 22.07 30.91 -12.50
N LEU A 140 21.28 29.98 -13.07
CA LEU A 140 21.31 28.57 -12.69
C LEU A 140 22.65 27.89 -13.00
N ILE A 141 23.19 28.07 -14.21
CA ILE A 141 24.44 27.42 -14.64
C ILE A 141 25.62 27.76 -13.72
N PRO A 142 25.93 29.05 -13.44
CA PRO A 142 26.99 29.39 -12.48
C PRO A 142 26.77 28.79 -11.09
N LYS A 143 25.51 28.72 -10.63
CA LYS A 143 25.18 28.12 -9.33
C LYS A 143 25.55 26.64 -9.27
N GLU A 144 25.22 25.88 -10.31
CA GLU A 144 25.51 24.45 -10.40
C GLU A 144 27.02 24.16 -10.51
N GLU A 145 27.77 25.01 -11.22
CA GLU A 145 29.21 24.87 -11.40
C GLU A 145 30.04 25.21 -10.16
N TRP A 146 29.52 26.05 -9.26
CA TRP A 146 30.30 26.58 -8.14
C TRP A 146 30.67 25.51 -7.10
N ASP A 147 29.76 24.60 -6.77
CA ASP A 147 29.99 23.54 -5.78
C ASP A 147 29.17 22.27 -6.08
N PRO A 148 29.40 21.62 -7.24
CA PRO A 148 28.57 20.51 -7.75
C PRO A 148 28.58 19.29 -6.83
N LYS A 149 29.69 19.08 -6.09
CA LYS A 149 29.86 17.97 -5.14
C LYS A 149 29.57 18.34 -3.69
N GLN A 150 29.11 19.57 -3.44
CA GLN A 150 28.85 20.12 -2.09
C GLN A 150 30.10 20.20 -1.19
N GLU A 151 31.30 20.07 -1.73
CA GLU A 151 32.55 20.02 -0.96
C GLU A 151 32.84 21.37 -0.28
N LYS A 152 32.61 22.49 -0.99
CA LYS A 152 32.83 23.83 -0.42
C LYS A 152 31.85 24.11 0.72
N ARG A 153 30.57 23.81 0.52
CA ARG A 153 29.54 24.04 1.54
C ARG A 153 29.69 23.14 2.76
N ARG A 154 30.16 21.88 2.59
CA ARG A 154 30.55 21.02 3.72
C ARG A 154 31.72 21.57 4.52
N LEU A 155 32.70 22.18 3.85
CA LEU A 155 33.82 22.84 4.53
C LEU A 155 33.37 24.08 5.31
N ILE A 156 32.51 24.92 4.74
CA ILE A 156 31.92 26.08 5.45
C ILE A 156 31.12 25.61 6.67
N GLN A 157 30.28 24.58 6.50
CA GLN A 157 29.53 23.97 7.60
C GLN A 157 30.46 23.49 8.73
N LYS A 158 31.52 22.76 8.37
CA LYS A 158 32.50 22.23 9.33
C LYS A 158 33.29 23.33 10.05
N ASP A 159 33.58 24.44 9.38
CA ASP A 159 34.28 25.60 9.95
C ASP A 159 33.38 26.41 10.89
N LEU A 160 32.10 26.59 10.54
CA LEU A 160 31.14 27.36 11.36
C LEU A 160 30.63 26.61 12.59
N GLN A 161 30.40 25.30 12.49
CA GLN A 161 29.79 24.52 13.58
C GLN A 161 30.49 24.64 14.95
N PRO A 162 31.83 24.59 15.07
CA PRO A 162 32.50 24.77 16.37
C PRO A 162 32.46 26.22 16.88
N ILE A 163 32.29 27.21 16.00
CA ILE A 163 32.25 28.64 16.34
C ILE A 163 30.84 29.05 16.79
N LEU A 164 29.83 28.51 16.11
CA LEU A 164 28.42 28.77 16.38
C LEU A 164 27.73 27.48 16.87
N PRO A 165 28.04 26.97 18.09
CA PRO A 165 27.50 25.69 18.56
C PRO A 165 25.99 25.73 18.83
N HIS A 166 25.40 26.93 18.96
CA HIS A 166 23.99 27.15 19.25
C HIS A 166 23.10 27.25 18.00
N VAL A 167 23.69 27.18 16.80
CA VAL A 167 22.96 27.21 15.52
C VAL A 167 23.08 25.88 14.79
N SER A 168 22.10 25.60 13.93
CA SER A 168 22.17 24.56 12.93
C SER A 168 22.59 25.18 11.61
N VAL A 169 23.67 24.66 11.02
CA VAL A 169 24.14 25.07 9.68
C VAL A 169 23.77 23.97 8.69
N ARG A 170 22.87 24.23 7.75
CA ARG A 170 22.39 23.25 6.76
C ARG A 170 22.77 23.67 5.34
N ILE A 171 23.11 22.70 4.51
CA ILE A 171 23.41 22.94 3.09
C ILE A 171 22.09 23.06 2.33
N GLY A 172 21.92 24.16 1.60
CA GLY A 172 20.74 24.45 0.79
C GLY A 172 21.08 24.68 -0.68
N GLY A 173 20.17 24.33 -1.58
CA GLY A 173 20.26 24.63 -3.02
C GLY A 173 21.58 24.19 -3.68
N ALA A 174 22.04 24.95 -4.69
CA ALA A 174 23.31 24.71 -5.38
C ALA A 174 24.49 25.56 -4.81
N THR A 175 24.20 26.69 -4.17
CA THR A 175 25.22 27.62 -3.65
C THR A 175 24.93 28.10 -2.23
N SER A 176 23.93 27.54 -1.55
CA SER A 176 23.37 28.15 -0.36
C SER A 176 23.66 27.37 0.93
N ILE A 177 23.66 28.09 2.04
CA ILE A 177 23.75 27.57 3.41
C ILE A 177 22.70 28.29 4.25
N ASP A 178 21.86 27.53 4.94
CA ASP A 178 20.84 28.03 5.83
C ASP A 178 21.29 27.88 7.29
N ILE A 179 21.23 28.98 8.03
CA ILE A 179 21.57 29.03 9.45
C ILE A 179 20.32 29.34 10.26
N THR A 180 19.94 28.42 11.14
CA THR A 180 18.80 28.53 12.06
C THR A 180 19.25 28.23 13.48
N ARG A 181 18.41 28.48 14.50
CA ARG A 181 18.71 28.00 15.86
C ARG A 181 18.88 26.47 15.83
N ALA A 182 19.70 25.93 16.74
CA ALA A 182 19.87 24.48 16.85
C ALA A 182 18.50 23.78 17.06
N GLY A 183 18.30 22.64 16.39
CA GLY A 183 17.06 21.86 16.47
C GLY A 183 15.90 22.34 15.58
N ILE A 184 16.09 23.40 14.78
CA ILE A 184 15.07 23.86 13.84
C ILE A 184 15.12 23.05 12.54
N ASP A 185 14.09 22.25 12.30
CA ASP A 185 13.75 21.56 11.04
C ASP A 185 12.22 21.42 10.90
N LYS A 186 11.77 20.71 9.85
CA LYS A 186 10.34 20.49 9.62
C LYS A 186 9.70 19.66 10.74
N ALA A 187 10.44 18.85 11.49
CA ALA A 187 9.90 18.16 12.67
C ALA A 187 9.56 19.15 13.78
N TYR A 188 10.45 20.11 14.07
CA TYR A 188 10.15 21.23 14.97
C TYR A 188 8.89 21.98 14.53
N GLY A 189 8.81 22.35 13.25
CA GLY A 189 7.65 23.06 12.71
C GLY A 189 6.34 22.27 12.88
N MET A 190 6.36 20.96 12.63
CA MET A 190 5.18 20.11 12.81
C MET A 190 4.79 19.89 14.28
N GLU A 191 5.75 19.84 15.21
CA GLU A 191 5.46 19.79 16.64
C GLU A 191 4.75 21.08 17.08
N ARG A 192 5.28 22.24 16.69
CA ARG A 192 4.66 23.55 16.93
C ARG A 192 3.26 23.65 16.33
N LEU A 193 3.07 23.11 15.12
CA LEU A 193 1.76 23.04 14.47
C LEU A 193 0.78 22.21 15.30
N SER A 194 1.18 21.03 15.75
CA SER A 194 0.32 20.14 16.56
C SER A 194 -0.10 20.81 17.88
N GLU A 195 0.86 21.44 18.58
CA GLU A 195 0.60 22.21 19.80
C GLU A 195 -0.40 23.35 19.56
N LEU A 196 -0.14 24.20 18.56
CA LEU A 196 -0.91 25.43 18.33
C LEU A 196 -2.29 25.18 17.71
N SER A 197 -2.41 24.12 16.91
CA SER A 197 -3.70 23.71 16.33
C SER A 197 -4.53 22.84 17.28
N SER A 198 -3.91 22.29 18.33
CA SER A 198 -4.49 21.23 19.18
C SER A 198 -4.93 19.98 18.38
N ILE A 199 -4.36 19.77 17.19
CA ILE A 199 -4.58 18.58 16.38
C ILE A 199 -3.44 17.60 16.65
N PRO A 200 -3.70 16.37 17.15
CA PRO A 200 -2.66 15.38 17.41
C PRO A 200 -1.89 15.02 16.13
N LYS A 201 -0.59 14.74 16.24
CA LYS A 201 0.27 14.30 15.13
C LYS A 201 -0.29 13.10 14.36
N THR A 202 -0.98 12.17 15.04
CA THR A 202 -1.67 11.02 14.43
C THR A 202 -2.82 11.42 13.50
N GLU A 203 -3.34 12.64 13.61
CA GLU A 203 -4.40 13.21 12.76
C GLU A 203 -3.86 14.16 11.69
N ILE A 204 -2.53 14.32 11.60
CA ILE A 204 -1.85 15.08 10.55
C ILE A 204 -1.39 14.10 9.45
N LEU A 205 -1.52 14.54 8.19
CA LEU A 205 -0.93 13.88 7.02
C LEU A 205 -0.02 14.87 6.32
N PHE A 206 1.25 14.52 6.11
CA PHE A 206 2.24 15.38 5.48
C PHE A 206 2.52 14.96 4.03
N PHE A 207 2.75 15.92 3.13
CA PHE A 207 3.21 15.70 1.76
C PHE A 207 4.54 16.44 1.53
N GLY A 208 5.53 15.76 0.96
CA GLY A 208 6.84 16.35 0.65
C GLY A 208 7.59 15.60 -0.43
N ASP A 209 8.48 16.29 -1.14
CA ASP A 209 9.30 15.74 -2.22
C ASP A 209 10.69 15.27 -1.76
N ALA A 210 11.07 15.52 -0.51
CA ALA A 210 12.35 15.11 0.05
C ALA A 210 12.23 14.24 1.32
N LEU A 211 11.33 13.25 1.33
CA LEU A 211 11.14 12.28 2.42
C LEU A 211 12.10 11.07 2.34
N TYR A 212 13.15 11.12 1.52
CA TYR A 212 14.23 10.12 1.52
C TYR A 212 15.25 10.39 2.66
N PRO A 213 16.02 9.39 3.12
CA PRO A 213 16.99 9.59 4.19
C PRO A 213 17.96 10.76 3.91
N GLY A 214 18.01 11.72 4.83
CA GLY A 214 18.82 12.94 4.71
C GLY A 214 18.18 14.08 3.91
N GLY A 215 16.99 13.88 3.31
CA GLY A 215 16.19 14.93 2.72
C GLY A 215 15.59 15.87 3.78
N ASN A 216 15.16 17.08 3.37
CA ASN A 216 14.72 18.10 4.32
C ASN A 216 13.33 17.83 4.93
N ASP A 217 12.52 16.95 4.31
CA ASP A 217 11.22 16.50 4.82
C ASP A 217 11.32 15.25 5.69
N ALA A 218 12.39 14.47 5.52
CA ALA A 218 12.60 13.23 6.27
C ALA A 218 12.35 13.36 7.78
N PRO A 219 12.76 14.46 8.47
CA PRO A 219 12.47 14.65 9.88
C PRO A 219 10.99 14.60 10.26
N VAL A 220 10.06 14.98 9.35
CA VAL A 220 8.61 14.92 9.63
C VAL A 220 8.16 13.48 9.90
N ARG A 221 8.66 12.53 9.12
CA ARG A 221 8.38 11.10 9.32
C ARG A 221 9.26 10.50 10.41
N GLU A 222 10.56 10.73 10.34
CA GLU A 222 11.57 10.04 11.15
C GLU A 222 11.61 10.53 12.60
N THR A 223 11.43 11.84 12.82
CA THR A 223 11.55 12.47 14.13
C THR A 223 10.18 12.87 14.70
N ALA A 224 9.32 13.51 13.90
CA ALA A 224 8.01 13.94 14.40
C ALA A 224 6.99 12.78 14.50
N GLY A 225 7.18 11.70 13.75
CA GLY A 225 6.30 10.53 13.74
C GLY A 225 4.96 10.80 13.05
N ILE A 226 4.95 11.67 12.03
CA ILE A 226 3.75 12.03 11.27
C ILE A 226 3.65 11.18 9.99
N ASP A 227 2.45 10.66 9.73
CA ASP A 227 2.16 9.96 8.48
C ASP A 227 2.47 10.87 7.29
N SER A 228 3.29 10.39 6.36
CA SER A 228 3.87 11.22 5.31
C SER A 228 3.78 10.54 3.95
N VAL A 229 3.47 11.32 2.92
CA VAL A 229 3.37 10.91 1.51
C VAL A 229 4.51 11.55 0.72
N GLN A 230 5.39 10.70 0.18
CA GLN A 230 6.42 11.13 -0.76
C GLN A 230 5.78 11.40 -2.11
N VAL A 231 5.96 12.62 -2.62
CA VAL A 231 5.62 13.01 -4.00
C VAL A 231 6.91 13.30 -4.76
N TYR A 232 6.87 13.26 -6.09
CA TYR A 232 8.05 13.54 -6.91
C TYR A 232 7.85 14.74 -7.85
N ASN A 233 6.63 15.28 -7.91
CA ASN A 233 6.27 16.48 -8.66
C ASN A 233 4.88 16.99 -8.25
N ILE A 234 4.57 18.20 -8.71
CA ILE A 234 3.31 18.90 -8.42
C ILE A 234 2.09 18.13 -8.93
N GLU A 235 2.17 17.49 -10.10
CA GLU A 235 1.07 16.72 -10.66
C GLU A 235 0.68 15.54 -9.75
N GLN A 236 1.66 14.82 -9.22
CA GLN A 236 1.41 13.78 -8.23
C GLN A 236 0.71 14.34 -6.97
N THR A 237 1.13 15.50 -6.49
CA THR A 237 0.47 16.17 -5.36
C THR A 237 -0.98 16.50 -5.67
N LYS A 238 -1.28 17.17 -6.80
CA LYS A 238 -2.65 17.52 -7.22
C LYS A 238 -3.56 16.29 -7.22
N ARG A 239 -3.08 15.20 -7.83
CA ARG A 239 -3.81 13.95 -8.00
C ARG A 239 -4.03 13.23 -6.67
N ALA A 240 -3.04 13.20 -5.79
CA ALA A 240 -3.19 12.64 -4.45
C ALA A 240 -4.21 13.44 -3.62
N LEU A 241 -4.24 14.77 -3.77
CA LEU A 241 -5.17 15.63 -3.05
C LEU A 241 -6.62 15.46 -3.48
N GLU A 242 -6.90 15.23 -4.76
CA GLU A 242 -8.25 14.90 -5.20
C GLU A 242 -8.81 13.64 -4.49
N ALA A 243 -7.96 12.62 -4.32
CA ALA A 243 -8.33 11.41 -3.59
C ALA A 243 -8.49 11.66 -2.08
N VAL A 244 -7.60 12.44 -1.46
CA VAL A 244 -7.74 12.85 -0.05
C VAL A 244 -9.06 13.58 0.17
N ILE A 245 -9.39 14.55 -0.70
CA ILE A 245 -10.64 15.30 -0.65
C ILE A 245 -11.83 14.35 -0.77
N LEU A 246 -11.82 13.41 -1.72
CA LEU A 246 -12.88 12.42 -1.87
C LEU A 246 -13.07 11.58 -0.60
N CYS A 247 -11.98 11.04 -0.04
CA CYS A 247 -12.01 10.20 1.16
C CYS A 247 -12.49 10.95 2.42
N LEU A 248 -12.22 12.25 2.51
CA LEU A 248 -12.68 13.08 3.63
C LEU A 248 -14.09 13.64 3.41
N SER A 249 -14.51 13.87 2.16
CA SER A 249 -15.83 14.41 1.81
C SER A 249 -16.94 13.36 1.93
N PHE A 250 -16.63 12.13 1.51
CA PHE A 250 -17.54 11.02 1.66
C PHE A 250 -17.14 10.25 2.92
N ASN A 251 -18.06 10.15 3.88
CA ASN A 251 -17.93 9.28 5.06
C ASN A 251 -17.93 7.77 4.68
N VAL A 252 -17.23 7.36 3.61
CA VAL A 252 -17.29 6.05 2.93
C VAL A 252 -16.96 4.88 3.87
N PHE A 253 -16.30 5.14 4.99
CA PHE A 253 -15.85 4.10 5.91
C PHE A 253 -16.73 3.92 7.16
N LYS A 254 -17.95 4.48 7.19
CA LYS A 254 -19.00 4.09 8.16
C LYS A 254 -19.99 3.10 7.52
N GLY A 255 -19.49 1.99 7.00
CA GLY A 255 -20.33 0.80 6.79
C GLY A 255 -20.68 0.15 8.14
N PRO A 256 -21.87 -0.44 8.32
CA PRO A 256 -22.19 -1.16 9.55
C PRO A 256 -21.29 -2.39 9.67
N GLY A 257 -20.37 -2.41 10.65
CA GLY A 257 -19.52 -3.57 10.92
C GLY A 257 -18.09 -3.30 11.39
N TYR A 258 -17.62 -2.05 11.47
CA TYR A 258 -16.30 -1.74 12.07
C TYR A 258 -16.43 -1.24 13.52
N PRO A 259 -15.58 -1.71 14.45
CA PRO A 259 -15.68 -1.33 15.85
C PRO A 259 -15.39 0.17 16.07
N ASP A 260 -16.05 0.69 17.10
CA ASP A 260 -15.94 2.07 17.60
C ASP A 260 -14.48 2.46 17.90
N ARG A 261 -14.09 3.68 17.50
CA ARG A 261 -12.71 4.23 17.59
C ARG A 261 -12.34 4.70 19.00
N SER A 262 -13.08 4.28 20.02
CA SER A 262 -12.83 4.64 21.43
C SER A 262 -11.83 3.72 22.14
N VAL A 263 -11.27 2.71 21.46
CA VAL A 263 -10.34 1.73 22.05
C VAL A 263 -8.92 1.89 21.45
N PRO A 264 -7.86 2.01 22.27
CA PRO A 264 -6.49 2.14 21.79
C PRO A 264 -6.04 0.93 20.95
N LEU A 265 -5.37 1.18 19.82
CA LEU A 265 -4.69 0.20 18.95
C LEU A 265 -3.48 -0.45 19.67
N THR A 266 -3.76 -1.24 20.69
CA THR A 266 -2.75 -2.07 21.39
C THR A 266 -3.13 -3.54 21.46
N GLN A 267 -4.29 -3.92 20.91
CA GLN A 267 -4.76 -5.30 20.87
C GLN A 267 -5.15 -5.73 19.45
N PRO A 268 -4.75 -6.92 19.00
CA PRO A 268 -5.19 -7.50 17.73
C PRO A 268 -6.72 -7.52 17.63
N SER A 269 -7.27 -7.07 16.49
CA SER A 269 -8.72 -6.93 16.25
C SER A 269 -9.56 -8.19 16.50
N HIS A 270 -8.95 -9.38 16.42
CA HIS A 270 -9.62 -10.65 16.72
C HIS A 270 -9.93 -10.85 18.20
N LEU A 271 -9.19 -10.23 19.14
CA LEU A 271 -9.46 -10.34 20.58
C LEU A 271 -10.78 -9.66 21.00
N LEU A 272 -11.32 -8.80 20.14
CA LEU A 272 -12.58 -8.09 20.33
C LEU A 272 -13.80 -8.82 19.75
N ALA A 273 -13.61 -9.89 18.96
CA ALA A 273 -14.70 -10.68 18.39
C ALA A 273 -15.33 -11.61 19.45
N PRO A 274 -16.60 -12.07 19.27
CA PRO A 274 -17.17 -13.13 20.09
C PRO A 274 -16.24 -14.35 20.17
N LYS A 275 -16.11 -15.01 21.32
CA LYS A 275 -15.15 -16.11 21.54
C LYS A 275 -15.17 -17.21 20.47
N ASN A 276 -16.34 -17.52 19.91
CA ASN A 276 -16.54 -18.51 18.85
C ASN A 276 -16.07 -18.05 17.46
N GLU A 277 -15.73 -16.78 17.30
CA GLU A 277 -15.22 -16.17 16.06
C GLU A 277 -13.74 -15.74 16.20
N GLN A 278 -13.11 -16.04 17.35
CA GLN A 278 -11.70 -15.79 17.59
C GLN A 278 -10.87 -16.96 17.04
N PHE A 279 -9.87 -16.64 16.23
CA PHE A 279 -8.84 -17.56 15.78
C PHE A 279 -7.57 -16.78 15.48
N SER A 280 -6.43 -17.32 15.90
CA SER A 280 -5.09 -16.79 15.64
C SER A 280 -4.23 -17.84 14.94
N LEU A 281 -3.09 -17.42 14.38
CA LEU A 281 -2.17 -18.36 13.73
C LEU A 281 -1.58 -19.37 14.73
N ASP A 282 -1.45 -19.00 16.01
CA ASP A 282 -0.95 -19.92 17.04
C ASP A 282 -1.96 -21.01 17.42
N ASP A 283 -3.24 -20.85 17.06
CA ASP A 283 -4.28 -21.87 17.25
C ASP A 283 -4.23 -22.98 16.19
N VAL A 284 -3.44 -22.81 15.12
CA VAL A 284 -3.23 -23.83 14.09
C VAL A 284 -2.70 -25.11 14.76
N PRO A 285 -3.34 -26.28 14.54
CA PRO A 285 -2.90 -27.53 15.15
C PRO A 285 -1.58 -28.01 14.54
N ASP A 286 -0.95 -28.99 15.18
CA ASP A 286 0.18 -29.69 14.59
C ASP A 286 -0.22 -30.40 13.29
N LEU A 287 0.57 -30.18 12.23
CA LEU A 287 0.34 -30.67 10.88
C LEU A 287 1.33 -31.78 10.50
N THR A 288 1.95 -32.44 11.48
CA THR A 288 2.85 -33.57 11.22
C THR A 288 2.15 -34.64 10.39
N GLY A 289 2.82 -35.11 9.34
CA GLY A 289 2.32 -36.10 8.38
C GLY A 289 1.39 -35.54 7.30
N LYS A 290 1.06 -34.24 7.33
CA LYS A 290 0.20 -33.59 6.33
C LYS A 290 1.00 -33.10 5.13
N VAL A 291 0.38 -33.13 3.95
CA VAL A 291 0.91 -32.55 2.70
C VAL A 291 0.02 -31.40 2.26
N ALA A 292 0.64 -30.26 1.93
CA ALA A 292 -0.07 -29.06 1.53
C ALA A 292 0.40 -28.52 0.17
N LEU A 293 -0.48 -27.76 -0.47
CA LEU A 293 -0.23 -27.02 -1.71
C LEU A 293 -0.76 -25.59 -1.56
N VAL A 294 0.06 -24.59 -1.89
CA VAL A 294 -0.33 -23.17 -1.90
C VAL A 294 0.01 -22.54 -3.25
N THR A 295 -1.00 -22.10 -4.00
CA THR A 295 -0.78 -21.27 -5.20
C THR A 295 -0.45 -19.83 -4.76
N GLY A 296 0.58 -19.23 -5.36
CA GLY A 296 1.10 -17.92 -4.96
C GLY A 296 1.78 -17.94 -3.59
N GLY A 297 2.27 -19.10 -3.14
CA GLY A 297 2.80 -19.31 -1.78
C GLY A 297 4.13 -18.64 -1.47
N SER A 298 4.74 -17.90 -2.41
CA SER A 298 6.05 -17.25 -2.25
C SER A 298 5.99 -15.77 -1.88
N GLN A 299 4.81 -15.13 -1.89
CA GLN A 299 4.67 -13.72 -1.50
C GLN A 299 3.30 -13.41 -0.91
N GLY A 300 3.19 -12.28 -0.19
CA GLY A 300 1.94 -11.77 0.36
C GLY A 300 1.18 -12.80 1.20
N ILE A 301 -0.15 -12.83 1.07
CA ILE A 301 -1.02 -13.74 1.83
C ILE A 301 -0.59 -15.20 1.67
N GLY A 302 -0.20 -15.61 0.46
CA GLY A 302 0.26 -16.97 0.18
C GLY A 302 1.53 -17.32 0.95
N TYR A 303 2.49 -16.39 1.07
CA TYR A 303 3.66 -16.58 1.93
C TYR A 303 3.29 -16.68 3.40
N GLY A 304 2.33 -15.87 3.87
CA GLY A 304 1.77 -15.98 5.22
C GLY A 304 1.21 -17.38 5.51
N CYS A 305 0.46 -17.95 4.56
CA CYS A 305 -0.02 -19.34 4.62
C CYS A 305 1.15 -20.34 4.66
N THR A 306 2.07 -20.27 3.70
CA THR A 306 3.25 -21.14 3.60
C THR A 306 4.04 -21.17 4.91
N HIS A 307 4.41 -19.99 5.41
CA HIS A 307 5.17 -19.84 6.63
C HIS A 307 4.42 -20.42 7.84
N THR A 308 3.12 -20.15 7.96
CA THR A 308 2.32 -20.68 9.07
C THR A 308 2.22 -22.21 9.03
N LEU A 309 1.95 -22.80 7.86
CA LEU A 309 1.89 -24.26 7.72
C LEU A 309 3.21 -24.94 8.12
N LEU A 310 4.35 -24.33 7.76
CA LEU A 310 5.68 -24.82 8.14
C LEU A 310 5.98 -24.66 9.63
N LYS A 311 5.62 -23.51 10.22
CA LYS A 311 5.73 -23.25 11.66
C LYS A 311 4.97 -24.31 12.47
N HIS A 312 3.89 -24.84 11.92
CA HIS A 312 3.06 -25.89 12.54
C HIS A 312 3.34 -27.29 11.96
N ASN A 313 4.58 -27.55 11.53
CA ASN A 313 5.12 -28.87 11.21
C ASN A 313 4.49 -29.62 10.03
N VAL A 314 3.93 -28.92 9.02
CA VAL A 314 3.54 -29.60 7.76
C VAL A 314 4.74 -30.39 7.20
N SER A 315 4.51 -31.62 6.75
CA SER A 315 5.60 -32.52 6.37
C SER A 315 6.13 -32.27 4.97
N LYS A 316 5.28 -31.83 4.05
CA LYS A 316 5.65 -31.44 2.69
C LYS A 316 4.74 -30.33 2.19
N LEU A 317 5.32 -29.31 1.56
CA LEU A 317 4.59 -28.15 1.08
C LEU A 317 5.00 -27.82 -0.36
N PHE A 318 4.05 -27.88 -1.29
CA PHE A 318 4.24 -27.41 -2.66
C PHE A 318 3.86 -25.93 -2.76
N ILE A 319 4.70 -25.13 -3.42
CA ILE A 319 4.41 -23.74 -3.75
C ILE A 319 4.39 -23.58 -5.27
N LEU A 320 3.31 -22.99 -5.80
CA LEU A 320 3.18 -22.69 -7.22
C LEU A 320 3.26 -21.19 -7.42
N SER A 321 4.23 -20.70 -8.19
CA SER A 321 4.34 -19.28 -8.56
C SER A 321 5.10 -19.14 -9.87
N GLN A 322 5.10 -17.95 -10.47
CA GLN A 322 5.77 -17.72 -11.77
C GLN A 322 7.27 -17.46 -11.63
N SER A 323 7.67 -16.59 -10.69
CA SER A 323 9.06 -16.16 -10.53
C SER A 323 9.85 -17.14 -9.65
N ALA A 324 10.96 -17.65 -10.19
CA ALA A 324 11.93 -18.45 -9.45
C ALA A 324 12.62 -17.62 -8.36
N ASP A 325 13.08 -16.42 -8.68
CA ASP A 325 13.80 -15.53 -7.75
C ASP A 325 12.95 -15.19 -6.52
N VAL A 326 11.68 -14.83 -6.71
CA VAL A 326 10.76 -14.56 -5.58
C VAL A 326 10.52 -15.80 -4.72
N ALA A 327 10.46 -16.99 -5.35
CA ALA A 327 10.32 -18.23 -4.61
C ALA A 327 11.60 -18.60 -3.84
N GLU A 328 12.78 -18.35 -4.42
CA GLU A 328 14.06 -18.55 -3.78
C GLU A 328 14.21 -17.63 -2.55
N ASP A 329 13.86 -16.35 -2.68
CA ASP A 329 13.86 -15.40 -1.56
C ASP A 329 12.92 -15.83 -0.43
N ALA A 330 11.74 -16.35 -0.77
CA ALA A 330 10.79 -16.88 0.20
C ALA A 330 11.36 -18.10 0.94
N VAL A 331 11.95 -19.05 0.22
CA VAL A 331 12.58 -20.25 0.81
C VAL A 331 13.79 -19.87 1.66
N ASN A 332 14.60 -18.91 1.24
CA ASN A 332 15.72 -18.38 2.01
C ASN A 332 15.27 -17.69 3.30
N SER A 333 14.16 -16.97 3.26
CA SER A 333 13.55 -16.38 4.45
C SER A 333 13.09 -17.45 5.44
N ILE A 334 12.40 -18.49 4.97
CA ILE A 334 12.01 -19.66 5.78
C ILE A 334 13.24 -20.36 6.38
N LYS A 335 14.30 -20.55 5.58
CA LYS A 335 15.56 -21.16 6.04
C LYS A 335 16.20 -20.35 7.15
N LYS A 336 16.20 -19.02 7.04
CA LYS A 336 16.72 -18.12 8.07
C LYS A 336 15.90 -18.18 9.36
N ASP A 337 14.57 -18.22 9.24
CA ASP A 337 13.65 -18.13 10.38
C ASP A 337 13.43 -19.48 11.09
N MET A 338 13.45 -20.59 10.35
CA MET A 338 13.07 -21.94 10.84
C MET A 338 14.11 -23.03 10.58
N GLY A 339 15.23 -22.71 9.93
CA GLY A 339 16.33 -23.64 9.64
C GLY A 339 16.15 -24.51 8.39
N GLU A 340 17.27 -25.10 7.96
CA GLU A 340 17.37 -25.91 6.72
C GLU A 340 16.38 -27.06 6.66
N GLY A 341 16.19 -27.77 7.78
CA GLY A 341 15.31 -28.93 7.85
C GLY A 341 13.83 -28.59 7.63
N THR A 342 13.43 -27.33 7.87
CA THR A 342 12.08 -26.85 7.58
C THR A 342 11.98 -26.35 6.15
N SER A 343 12.94 -25.55 5.68
CA SER A 343 12.95 -25.06 4.29
C SER A 343 13.04 -26.19 3.27
N SER A 344 13.74 -27.29 3.57
CA SER A 344 13.85 -28.45 2.68
C SER A 344 12.52 -29.19 2.45
N LYS A 345 11.47 -28.89 3.23
CA LYS A 345 10.12 -29.44 3.03
C LYS A 345 9.34 -28.71 1.94
N VAL A 346 9.83 -27.54 1.51
CA VAL A 346 9.21 -26.70 0.50
C VAL A 346 9.70 -27.13 -0.88
N GLU A 347 8.75 -27.41 -1.77
CA GLU A 347 9.02 -27.72 -3.16
C GLU A 347 8.32 -26.69 -4.06
N TRP A 348 9.12 -25.83 -4.69
CA TRP A 348 8.60 -24.84 -5.64
C TRP A 348 8.42 -25.45 -7.04
N LEU A 349 7.31 -25.09 -7.69
CA LEU A 349 7.01 -25.42 -9.07
C LEU A 349 6.60 -24.16 -9.83
N GLY A 350 7.39 -23.78 -10.83
CA GLY A 350 7.07 -22.70 -11.76
C GLY A 350 5.78 -22.98 -12.53
N CYS A 351 4.76 -22.15 -12.34
CA CYS A 351 3.47 -22.30 -13.01
C CYS A 351 2.78 -20.94 -13.19
N ASP A 352 2.38 -20.66 -14.43
CA ASP A 352 1.41 -19.61 -14.73
C ASP A 352 0.01 -20.22 -14.74
N LEU A 353 -0.90 -19.69 -13.93
CA LEU A 353 -2.28 -20.17 -13.85
C LEU A 353 -3.13 -19.74 -15.06
N ALA A 354 -2.66 -18.78 -15.87
CA ALA A 354 -3.28 -18.44 -17.15
C ALA A 354 -2.99 -19.48 -18.25
N ASP A 355 -1.92 -20.28 -18.12
CA ASP A 355 -1.57 -21.36 -19.05
C ASP A 355 -2.10 -22.70 -18.52
N TRP A 356 -3.33 -23.05 -18.90
CA TRP A 356 -4.00 -24.23 -18.36
C TRP A 356 -3.32 -25.56 -18.71
N LYS A 357 -2.55 -25.62 -19.80
CA LYS A 357 -1.72 -26.80 -20.11
C LYS A 357 -0.52 -26.89 -19.17
N ALA A 358 0.12 -25.75 -18.87
CA ALA A 358 1.16 -25.70 -17.85
C ALA A 358 0.61 -26.08 -16.46
N VAL A 359 -0.62 -25.69 -16.13
CA VAL A 359 -1.30 -26.10 -14.90
C VAL A 359 -1.50 -27.61 -14.84
N GLU A 360 -2.04 -28.23 -15.90
CA GLU A 360 -2.19 -29.68 -15.99
C GLU A 360 -0.83 -30.39 -15.78
N ASN A 361 0.19 -29.98 -16.51
CA ASN A 361 1.54 -30.55 -16.40
C ASN A 361 2.10 -30.42 -14.98
N THR A 362 1.86 -29.28 -14.32
CA THR A 362 2.28 -29.05 -12.94
C THR A 362 1.53 -29.96 -11.96
N ALA A 363 0.22 -30.14 -12.14
CA ALA A 363 -0.55 -31.09 -11.35
C ALA A 363 -0.03 -32.52 -11.48
N GLN A 364 0.35 -32.97 -12.69
CA GLN A 364 0.96 -34.30 -12.88
C GLN A 364 2.32 -34.42 -12.17
N LYS A 365 3.16 -33.37 -12.19
CA LYS A 365 4.42 -33.35 -11.43
C LYS A 365 4.18 -33.52 -9.93
N ILE A 366 3.16 -32.84 -9.37
CA ILE A 366 2.79 -32.97 -7.95
C ILE A 366 2.38 -34.41 -7.65
N LYS A 367 1.49 -35.00 -8.46
CA LYS A 367 1.03 -36.39 -8.29
C LYS A 367 2.17 -37.41 -8.38
N ALA A 368 3.20 -37.15 -9.18
CA ALA A 368 4.38 -38.00 -9.24
C ALA A 368 5.25 -37.92 -7.97
N LYS A 369 5.06 -36.90 -7.14
CA LYS A 369 5.90 -36.56 -5.98
C LYS A 369 5.20 -36.72 -4.63
N THR A 370 3.90 -37.03 -4.64
CA THR A 370 3.12 -37.35 -3.45
C THR A 370 1.91 -38.18 -3.83
N ASP A 371 1.55 -39.12 -2.97
CA ASP A 371 0.32 -39.90 -3.06
C ASP A 371 -0.74 -39.44 -2.06
N ARG A 372 -0.49 -38.30 -1.41
CA ARG A 372 -1.29 -37.66 -0.38
C ARG A 372 -1.35 -36.14 -0.56
N LEU A 373 -2.52 -35.54 -0.32
CA LEU A 373 -2.73 -34.09 -0.31
C LEU A 373 -3.87 -33.74 0.64
N ASP A 374 -3.54 -33.11 1.76
CA ASP A 374 -4.48 -32.80 2.85
C ASP A 374 -5.00 -31.35 2.78
N ILE A 375 -4.19 -30.41 2.29
CA ILE A 375 -4.53 -28.98 2.26
C ILE A 375 -4.21 -28.41 0.88
N VAL A 376 -5.19 -27.76 0.25
CA VAL A 376 -5.00 -27.02 -1.00
C VAL A 376 -5.51 -25.59 -0.81
N ILE A 377 -4.62 -24.61 -0.92
CA ILE A 377 -4.95 -23.19 -0.81
C ILE A 377 -4.78 -22.56 -2.20
N ASN A 378 -5.92 -22.34 -2.86
CA ASN A 378 -6.05 -21.64 -4.13
C ASN A 378 -6.02 -20.13 -3.88
N ASN A 379 -4.81 -19.61 -3.61
CA ASN A 379 -4.56 -18.22 -3.23
C ASN A 379 -4.13 -17.32 -4.39
N ALA A 380 -3.36 -17.83 -5.35
CA ALA A 380 -2.85 -17.01 -6.44
C ALA A 380 -3.99 -16.35 -7.23
N GLY A 381 -3.81 -15.09 -7.58
CA GLY A 381 -4.77 -14.41 -8.44
C GLY A 381 -4.27 -13.04 -8.83
N LYS A 382 -4.88 -12.50 -9.87
CA LYS A 382 -4.74 -11.09 -10.24
C LYS A 382 -5.75 -10.27 -9.45
N GLY A 383 -5.26 -9.20 -8.82
CA GLY A 383 -6.07 -8.16 -8.20
C GLY A 383 -6.79 -7.31 -9.25
N ILE A 384 -7.29 -6.14 -8.85
CA ILE A 384 -7.92 -5.22 -9.80
C ILE A 384 -6.86 -4.75 -10.82
N MET A 385 -7.15 -4.96 -12.10
CA MET A 385 -6.33 -4.57 -13.26
C MET A 385 -7.26 -4.19 -14.41
N THR A 386 -6.73 -3.52 -15.43
CA THR A 386 -7.49 -3.26 -16.66
C THR A 386 -7.97 -4.55 -17.31
N ALA A 387 -9.06 -4.46 -18.07
CA ALA A 387 -9.61 -5.58 -18.81
C ALA A 387 -8.60 -6.08 -19.84
N GLN A 388 -8.19 -7.34 -19.71
CA GLN A 388 -7.24 -8.00 -20.61
C GLN A 388 -7.77 -9.37 -21.00
N ILE A 389 -7.44 -9.79 -22.22
CA ILE A 389 -7.85 -11.07 -22.79
C ILE A 389 -6.60 -11.93 -22.96
N THR A 390 -6.63 -13.13 -22.37
CA THR A 390 -5.55 -14.12 -22.49
C THR A 390 -5.41 -14.63 -23.93
N PRO A 391 -4.30 -15.30 -24.28
CA PRO A 391 -4.14 -15.98 -25.57
C PRO A 391 -5.24 -17.02 -25.88
N TYR A 392 -5.95 -17.53 -24.86
CA TYR A 392 -7.11 -18.41 -25.02
C TYR A 392 -8.39 -17.69 -25.42
N GLY A 393 -8.36 -16.36 -25.53
CA GLY A 393 -9.53 -15.54 -25.85
C GLY A 393 -10.49 -15.39 -24.68
N VAL A 394 -9.99 -15.46 -23.44
CA VAL A 394 -10.79 -15.36 -22.21
C VAL A 394 -10.26 -14.23 -21.34
N ASP A 395 -11.15 -13.49 -20.69
CA ASP A 395 -10.84 -12.52 -19.63
C ASP A 395 -9.77 -13.04 -18.65
N GLU A 396 -8.74 -12.21 -18.41
CA GLU A 396 -7.56 -12.60 -17.65
C GLU A 396 -7.87 -12.85 -16.16
N HIS A 397 -8.77 -12.09 -15.55
CA HIS A 397 -9.18 -12.36 -14.17
C HIS A 397 -9.85 -13.73 -14.07
N ILE A 398 -10.77 -14.06 -14.98
CA ILE A 398 -11.47 -15.35 -14.99
C ILE A 398 -10.51 -16.49 -15.30
N ALA A 399 -9.62 -16.31 -16.29
CA ALA A 399 -8.66 -17.34 -16.69
C ALA A 399 -7.75 -17.76 -15.53
N ILE A 400 -7.29 -16.79 -14.73
CA ILE A 400 -6.37 -17.02 -13.61
C ILE A 400 -7.12 -17.36 -12.32
N ASN A 401 -8.01 -16.49 -11.86
CA ASN A 401 -8.60 -16.56 -10.52
C ASN A 401 -9.59 -17.73 -10.40
N HIS A 402 -10.18 -18.16 -11.51
CA HIS A 402 -11.18 -19.22 -11.57
C HIS A 402 -10.69 -20.43 -12.38
N ILE A 403 -10.53 -20.32 -13.70
CA ILE A 403 -10.32 -21.49 -14.57
C ILE A 403 -9.01 -22.23 -14.25
N GLY A 404 -7.91 -21.50 -14.03
CA GLY A 404 -6.63 -22.10 -13.65
C GLY A 404 -6.73 -22.93 -12.36
N HIS A 405 -7.47 -22.45 -11.37
CA HIS A 405 -7.72 -23.21 -10.14
C HIS A 405 -8.67 -24.40 -10.34
N VAL A 406 -9.68 -24.25 -11.20
CA VAL A 406 -10.58 -25.36 -11.59
C VAL A 406 -9.77 -26.51 -12.20
N VAL A 407 -8.86 -26.19 -13.13
CA VAL A 407 -7.97 -27.17 -13.75
C VAL A 407 -7.06 -27.82 -12.69
N LEU A 408 -6.36 -27.02 -11.89
CA LEU A 408 -5.44 -27.52 -10.86
C LEU A 408 -6.15 -28.47 -9.88
N ALA A 409 -7.26 -28.02 -9.28
CA ALA A 409 -7.99 -28.78 -8.29
C ALA A 409 -8.57 -30.07 -8.88
N SER A 410 -9.10 -30.03 -10.11
CA SER A 410 -9.66 -31.21 -10.79
C SER A 410 -8.61 -32.30 -11.04
N HIS A 411 -7.42 -31.92 -11.51
CA HIS A 411 -6.35 -32.89 -11.75
C HIS A 411 -5.77 -33.48 -10.46
N LEU A 412 -5.79 -32.73 -9.36
CA LEU A 412 -5.33 -33.19 -8.04
C LEU A 412 -6.41 -33.92 -7.22
N LEU A 413 -7.68 -33.82 -7.62
CA LEU A 413 -8.81 -34.42 -6.91
C LEU A 413 -8.66 -35.93 -6.66
N PRO A 414 -8.13 -36.76 -7.58
CA PRO A 414 -7.90 -38.18 -7.28
C PRO A 414 -6.97 -38.42 -6.07
N VAL A 415 -5.94 -37.60 -5.87
CA VAL A 415 -5.03 -37.72 -4.71
C VAL A 415 -5.71 -37.23 -3.43
N MET A 416 -6.53 -36.19 -3.52
CA MET A 416 -7.36 -35.71 -2.41
C MET A 416 -8.39 -36.77 -1.99
N LYS A 417 -9.08 -37.40 -2.94
CA LYS A 417 -10.00 -38.52 -2.69
C LYS A 417 -9.31 -39.69 -1.99
N LYS A 418 -8.15 -40.13 -2.49
CA LYS A 418 -7.33 -41.17 -1.83
C LYS A 418 -6.95 -40.79 -0.40
N THR A 419 -6.59 -39.53 -0.17
CA THR A 419 -6.24 -39.01 1.17
C THR A 419 -7.44 -39.07 2.12
N ALA A 420 -8.62 -38.71 1.62
CA ALA A 420 -9.89 -38.74 2.35
C ALA A 420 -10.37 -40.17 2.66
N GLU A 421 -10.27 -41.08 1.70
CA GLU A 421 -10.58 -42.51 1.86
C GLU A 421 -9.70 -43.19 2.91
N ALA A 422 -8.45 -42.73 3.06
CA ALA A 422 -7.57 -43.14 4.16
C ALA A 422 -7.96 -42.56 5.53
N GLY A 423 -9.13 -41.93 5.65
CA GLY A 423 -9.73 -41.44 6.89
C GLY A 423 -9.35 -40.01 7.29
N ASN A 424 -8.62 -39.29 6.44
CA ASN A 424 -8.14 -37.93 6.73
C ASN A 424 -9.14 -36.88 6.25
N THR A 425 -9.20 -35.73 6.94
CA THR A 425 -9.93 -34.57 6.43
C THR A 425 -9.05 -33.79 5.47
N VAL A 426 -9.51 -33.64 4.23
CA VAL A 426 -8.88 -32.80 3.21
C VAL A 426 -9.60 -31.45 3.15
N ARG A 427 -8.86 -30.36 3.01
CA ARG A 427 -9.42 -29.00 2.96
C ARG A 427 -8.95 -28.26 1.72
N ILE A 428 -9.92 -27.81 0.93
CA ILE A 428 -9.71 -26.94 -0.23
C ILE A 428 -10.17 -25.54 0.17
N VAL A 429 -9.27 -24.57 0.09
CA VAL A 429 -9.50 -23.18 0.47
C VAL A 429 -9.35 -22.29 -0.76
N ASN A 430 -10.42 -21.62 -1.14
CA ASN A 430 -10.46 -20.71 -2.29
C ASN A 430 -10.43 -19.26 -1.82
N LEU A 431 -9.55 -18.43 -2.38
CA LEU A 431 -9.47 -17.01 -2.02
C LEU A 431 -10.47 -16.15 -2.81
N GLY A 432 -11.62 -15.92 -2.17
CA GLY A 432 -12.63 -14.94 -2.60
C GLY A 432 -12.23 -13.51 -2.25
N SER A 433 -13.23 -12.62 -2.21
CA SER A 433 -13.08 -11.23 -1.80
C SER A 433 -14.45 -10.58 -1.58
N ASN A 434 -14.55 -9.59 -0.70
CA ASN A 434 -15.71 -8.69 -0.67
C ASN A 434 -15.93 -7.95 -1.99
N ALA A 435 -14.92 -7.85 -2.87
CA ALA A 435 -15.10 -7.34 -4.22
C ALA A 435 -16.13 -8.12 -5.06
N HIS A 436 -16.52 -9.34 -4.67
CA HIS A 436 -17.59 -10.10 -5.34
C HIS A 436 -18.92 -9.31 -5.42
N THR A 437 -19.17 -8.38 -4.48
CA THR A 437 -20.37 -7.54 -4.50
C THR A 437 -20.35 -6.48 -5.61
N SER A 438 -19.19 -6.26 -6.26
CA SER A 438 -19.07 -5.41 -7.44
C SER A 438 -19.50 -6.10 -8.73
N ALA A 439 -19.80 -7.40 -8.71
CA ALA A 439 -20.39 -8.07 -9.86
C ALA A 439 -21.80 -7.50 -10.15
N PRO A 440 -22.16 -7.22 -11.42
CA PRO A 440 -23.49 -6.75 -11.77
C PRO A 440 -24.58 -7.72 -11.31
N LYS A 441 -25.72 -7.20 -10.86
CA LYS A 441 -26.85 -8.02 -10.36
C LYS A 441 -27.43 -8.95 -11.43
N ASP A 442 -27.23 -8.62 -12.69
CA ASP A 442 -27.64 -9.36 -13.87
C ASP A 442 -26.53 -10.26 -14.45
N THR A 443 -25.45 -10.51 -13.70
CA THR A 443 -24.42 -11.49 -14.08
C THR A 443 -25.03 -12.88 -14.22
N LYS A 444 -24.80 -13.55 -15.36
CA LYS A 444 -25.39 -14.87 -15.65
C LYS A 444 -24.38 -15.97 -15.90
N PHE A 445 -23.15 -15.63 -16.30
CA PHE A 445 -22.19 -16.60 -16.82
C PHE A 445 -22.79 -17.45 -17.96
N GLU A 446 -23.51 -16.80 -18.88
CA GLU A 446 -24.24 -17.45 -19.98
C GLU A 446 -23.35 -17.73 -21.20
N SER A 447 -22.31 -16.92 -21.41
CA SER A 447 -21.42 -17.06 -22.57
C SER A 447 -20.02 -16.49 -22.36
N LEU A 448 -19.09 -16.88 -23.23
CA LEU A 448 -17.75 -16.30 -23.28
C LEU A 448 -17.80 -14.81 -23.66
N GLU A 449 -18.75 -14.41 -24.51
CA GLU A 449 -18.98 -13.02 -24.86
C GLU A 449 -19.35 -12.21 -23.62
N GLU A 450 -20.24 -12.71 -22.74
CA GLU A 450 -20.58 -12.05 -21.48
C GLU A 450 -19.35 -11.92 -20.57
N LEU A 451 -18.53 -12.96 -20.46
CA LEU A 451 -17.30 -12.93 -19.65
C LEU A 451 -16.31 -11.88 -20.14
N ASN A 452 -16.13 -11.78 -21.46
CA ASN A 452 -15.16 -10.89 -22.09
C ASN A 452 -15.63 -9.43 -22.21
N GLN A 453 -16.87 -9.11 -21.81
CA GLN A 453 -17.33 -7.73 -21.77
C GLN A 453 -16.47 -6.88 -20.82
N ASN A 454 -15.97 -5.76 -21.32
CA ASN A 454 -15.25 -4.79 -20.51
C ASN A 454 -16.22 -3.96 -19.67
N LEU A 455 -16.39 -4.37 -18.42
CA LEU A 455 -17.24 -3.71 -17.42
C LEU A 455 -16.44 -2.81 -16.46
N GLY A 456 -15.16 -2.58 -16.77
CA GLY A 456 -14.22 -1.85 -15.94
C GLY A 456 -13.48 -2.72 -14.89
N PRO A 457 -12.34 -2.24 -14.38
CA PRO A 457 -11.41 -3.05 -13.57
C PRO A 457 -12.03 -3.69 -12.32
N SER A 458 -12.75 -2.88 -11.53
CA SER A 458 -13.34 -3.34 -10.27
C SER A 458 -14.46 -4.36 -10.49
N THR A 459 -15.28 -4.14 -11.53
CA THR A 459 -16.41 -5.00 -11.88
C THR A 459 -15.93 -6.37 -12.39
N GLN A 460 -14.93 -6.41 -13.27
CA GLN A 460 -14.37 -7.67 -13.77
C GLN A 460 -13.68 -8.47 -12.68
N TYR A 461 -12.86 -7.81 -11.84
CA TYR A 461 -12.29 -8.45 -10.67
C TYR A 461 -13.38 -9.00 -9.74
N GLY A 462 -14.44 -8.22 -9.49
CA GLY A 462 -15.61 -8.64 -8.73
C GLY A 462 -16.29 -9.88 -9.30
N ARG A 463 -16.52 -9.93 -10.62
CA ARG A 463 -17.06 -11.13 -11.29
C ARG A 463 -16.17 -12.35 -11.11
N SER A 464 -14.85 -12.20 -11.18
CA SER A 464 -13.92 -13.31 -10.93
C SER A 464 -14.00 -13.84 -9.49
N LYS A 465 -14.23 -12.95 -8.51
CA LYS A 465 -14.37 -13.33 -7.09
C LYS A 465 -15.75 -13.91 -6.78
N LEU A 466 -16.80 -13.47 -7.48
CA LEU A 466 -18.08 -14.15 -7.50
C LEU A 466 -17.94 -15.58 -8.05
N ALA A 467 -17.21 -15.75 -9.16
CA ALA A 467 -16.95 -17.06 -9.75
C ALA A 467 -16.22 -18.01 -8.77
N THR A 468 -15.22 -17.51 -8.03
CA THR A 468 -14.55 -18.28 -6.96
C THR A 468 -15.51 -18.76 -5.86
N MET A 469 -16.45 -17.91 -5.43
CA MET A 469 -17.46 -18.27 -4.42
C MET A 469 -18.43 -19.33 -4.94
N LEU A 470 -18.94 -19.13 -6.16
CA LEU A 470 -19.82 -20.09 -6.83
C LEU A 470 -19.14 -21.44 -7.05
N TYR A 471 -17.87 -21.44 -7.48
CA TYR A 471 -17.08 -22.66 -7.61
C TYR A 471 -16.94 -23.43 -6.30
N THR A 472 -16.73 -22.70 -5.20
CA THR A 472 -16.66 -23.29 -3.85
C THR A 472 -17.97 -24.01 -3.51
N ARG A 473 -19.12 -23.37 -3.74
CA ARG A 473 -20.44 -23.98 -3.52
C ARG A 473 -20.65 -25.20 -4.40
N TYR A 474 -20.34 -25.08 -5.69
CA TYR A 474 -20.45 -26.17 -6.64
C TYR A 474 -19.65 -27.40 -6.19
N LEU A 475 -18.37 -27.21 -5.83
CA LEU A 475 -17.54 -28.29 -5.32
C LEU A 475 -18.04 -28.87 -3.99
N ALA A 476 -18.52 -28.03 -3.06
CA ALA A 476 -19.05 -28.53 -1.80
C ALA A 476 -20.27 -29.44 -2.02
N ASN A 477 -21.17 -29.06 -2.92
CA ASN A 477 -22.35 -29.83 -3.28
C ASN A 477 -21.99 -31.14 -4.00
N HIS A 478 -21.03 -31.10 -4.94
CA HIS A 478 -20.72 -32.24 -5.81
C HIS A 478 -19.60 -33.15 -5.29
N ILE A 479 -18.73 -32.67 -4.39
CA ILE A 479 -17.69 -33.50 -3.74
C ILE A 479 -18.16 -33.92 -2.35
N THR A 480 -18.34 -32.94 -1.46
CA THR A 480 -18.49 -33.19 -0.03
C THR A 480 -19.82 -33.85 0.29
N VAL A 481 -20.90 -33.26 -0.24
CA VAL A 481 -22.27 -33.68 0.07
C VAL A 481 -22.63 -34.96 -0.69
N ALA A 482 -22.10 -35.15 -1.91
CA ALA A 482 -22.38 -36.34 -2.71
C ALA A 482 -21.63 -37.59 -2.20
N ASP A 483 -20.29 -37.56 -2.21
CA ASP A 483 -19.51 -38.82 -2.15
C ASP A 483 -18.35 -38.82 -1.15
N PHE A 484 -17.78 -37.65 -0.81
CA PHE A 484 -16.56 -37.54 0.00
C PHE A 484 -16.72 -36.55 1.17
N PRO A 485 -17.43 -36.92 2.24
CA PRO A 485 -17.77 -36.02 3.36
C PRO A 485 -16.54 -35.51 4.14
N ARG A 486 -15.36 -36.10 3.92
CA ARG A 486 -14.08 -35.67 4.50
C ARG A 486 -13.31 -34.67 3.64
N ILE A 487 -13.79 -34.31 2.46
CA ILE A 487 -13.21 -33.24 1.64
C ILE A 487 -14.05 -32.00 1.86
N LEU A 488 -13.55 -31.03 2.62
CA LEU A 488 -14.23 -29.77 2.90
C LEU A 488 -13.74 -28.69 1.93
N VAL A 489 -14.67 -27.92 1.37
CA VAL A 489 -14.35 -26.86 0.39
C VAL A 489 -14.93 -25.55 0.87
N ASN A 490 -14.08 -24.56 1.15
CA ASN A 490 -14.53 -23.27 1.67
C ASN A 490 -13.87 -22.11 0.94
N CYS A 491 -14.56 -20.97 0.93
CA CYS A 491 -14.09 -19.72 0.37
C CYS A 491 -13.76 -18.75 1.50
N ILE A 492 -12.73 -17.93 1.34
CA ILE A 492 -12.34 -16.95 2.37
C ILE A 492 -12.22 -15.54 1.80
N HIS A 493 -12.36 -14.53 2.66
CA HIS A 493 -11.94 -13.16 2.39
C HIS A 493 -10.84 -12.73 3.36
N PRO A 494 -9.66 -12.31 2.86
CA PRO A 494 -8.52 -12.01 3.71
C PRO A 494 -8.59 -10.63 4.39
N GLY A 495 -9.56 -9.78 4.05
CA GLY A 495 -9.53 -8.35 4.37
C GLY A 495 -8.76 -7.54 3.34
N PHE A 496 -8.49 -6.27 3.68
CA PHE A 496 -7.59 -5.41 2.91
C PHE A 496 -6.16 -5.63 3.41
N VAL A 497 -5.30 -6.23 2.59
CA VAL A 497 -3.98 -6.74 2.98
C VAL A 497 -2.90 -6.08 2.12
N ASP A 498 -1.81 -5.62 2.74
CA ASP A 498 -0.62 -5.11 2.05
C ASP A 498 0.00 -6.22 1.19
N THR A 499 -0.23 -6.15 -0.11
CA THR A 499 0.28 -7.10 -1.10
C THR A 499 0.66 -6.35 -2.36
N LYS A 500 1.51 -6.94 -3.22
CA LYS A 500 1.81 -6.39 -4.55
C LYS A 500 0.54 -5.97 -5.31
N ALA A 501 -0.55 -6.72 -5.16
CA ALA A 501 -1.83 -6.38 -5.78
C ALA A 501 -2.44 -5.07 -5.26
N SER A 502 -2.40 -4.81 -3.95
CA SER A 502 -2.96 -3.59 -3.34
C SER A 502 -2.01 -2.39 -3.37
N THR A 503 -0.69 -2.63 -3.52
CA THR A 503 0.31 -1.58 -3.42
C THR A 503 1.03 -1.24 -4.71
N PHE A 504 1.00 -2.11 -5.73
CA PHE A 504 1.69 -1.89 -7.00
C PHE A 504 0.78 -2.14 -8.20
N ASP A 505 0.16 -3.32 -8.32
CA ASP A 505 -0.63 -3.67 -9.51
C ASP A 505 -1.90 -2.81 -9.62
N ILE A 506 -2.47 -2.34 -8.50
CA ILE A 506 -3.63 -1.42 -8.51
C ILE A 506 -3.34 -0.11 -9.26
N HIS A 507 -2.06 0.29 -9.38
CA HIS A 507 -1.66 1.48 -10.14
C HIS A 507 -1.82 1.26 -11.65
N GLU A 508 -1.82 0.03 -12.14
CA GLU A 508 -2.09 -0.23 -13.55
C GLU A 508 -3.55 0.08 -13.90
N ALA A 509 -4.47 -0.44 -13.08
CA ALA A 509 -5.90 -0.23 -13.25
C ALA A 509 -6.34 1.21 -12.98
N TYR A 510 -5.73 1.80 -11.95
CA TYR A 510 -6.03 3.12 -11.44
C TYR A 510 -4.73 3.83 -11.09
N PRO A 511 -4.01 4.43 -12.06
CA PRO A 511 -2.69 5.04 -11.81
C PRO A 511 -2.68 6.05 -10.69
N LEU A 512 -3.77 6.80 -10.54
CA LEU A 512 -3.87 7.93 -9.62
C LEU A 512 -4.66 7.58 -8.37
N VAL A 513 -5.85 7.01 -8.55
CA VAL A 513 -6.70 6.56 -7.44
C VAL A 513 -6.08 5.36 -6.74
N GLY A 514 -5.47 4.43 -7.47
CA GLY A 514 -4.77 3.28 -6.91
C GLY A 514 -3.52 3.68 -6.14
N TYR A 515 -2.74 4.66 -6.62
CA TYR A 515 -1.60 5.20 -5.87
C TYR A 515 -2.06 5.87 -4.57
N ALA A 516 -3.03 6.78 -4.65
CA ALA A 516 -3.57 7.44 -3.48
C ALA A 516 -4.18 6.46 -2.47
N MET A 517 -4.92 5.45 -2.94
CA MET A 517 -5.47 4.39 -2.10
C MET A 517 -4.36 3.56 -1.44
N SER A 518 -3.32 3.15 -2.19
CA SER A 518 -2.20 2.36 -1.64
C SER A 518 -1.42 3.09 -0.54
N VAL A 519 -1.40 4.42 -0.57
CA VAL A 519 -0.73 5.24 0.44
C VAL A 519 -1.67 5.56 1.61
N LEU A 520 -2.90 6.00 1.34
CA LEU A 520 -3.87 6.39 2.37
C LEU A 520 -4.40 5.21 3.18
N MET A 521 -4.51 4.04 2.54
CA MET A 521 -5.01 2.83 3.19
C MET A 521 -3.92 2.04 3.91
N LYS A 522 -2.64 2.37 3.72
CA LYS A 522 -1.50 1.65 4.32
C LYS A 522 -1.58 1.48 5.85
N PRO A 523 -2.02 2.47 6.65
CA PRO A 523 -2.22 2.28 8.10
C PRO A 523 -3.39 1.34 8.46
N PHE A 524 -4.26 1.03 7.50
CA PHE A 524 -5.41 0.14 7.64
C PHE A 524 -5.21 -1.20 6.93
N GLU A 525 -4.09 -1.38 6.22
CA GLU A 525 -3.72 -2.64 5.60
C GLU A 525 -3.31 -3.64 6.68
N LYS A 526 -3.86 -4.84 6.56
CA LYS A 526 -3.39 -5.99 7.31
C LYS A 526 -2.03 -6.41 6.77
N SER A 527 -1.16 -6.88 7.66
CA SER A 527 0.02 -7.63 7.26
C SER A 527 -0.36 -8.93 6.53
N GLN A 528 0.56 -9.49 5.77
CA GLN A 528 0.39 -10.80 5.14
C GLN A 528 -0.02 -11.92 6.11
N PHE A 529 0.44 -11.84 7.37
CA PHE A 529 0.10 -12.81 8.43
C PHE A 529 -1.32 -12.61 8.95
N GLU A 530 -1.77 -11.36 9.13
CA GLU A 530 -3.16 -11.08 9.48
C GLU A 530 -4.14 -11.43 8.35
N GLY A 531 -3.71 -11.23 7.09
CA GLY A 531 -4.47 -11.61 5.91
C GLY A 531 -4.65 -13.12 5.73
N CYS A 532 -3.71 -13.93 6.22
CA CYS A 532 -3.76 -15.39 6.09
C CYS A 532 -4.58 -16.09 7.19
N VAL A 533 -4.94 -15.41 8.28
CA VAL A 533 -5.73 -15.97 9.40
C VAL A 533 -7.00 -16.70 8.96
N PRO A 534 -7.92 -16.11 8.17
CA PRO A 534 -9.12 -16.83 7.73
C PRO A 534 -8.81 -18.04 6.83
N ALA A 535 -7.74 -17.96 6.04
CA ALA A 535 -7.29 -19.10 5.24
C ALA A 535 -6.77 -20.25 6.13
N MET A 536 -6.04 -19.94 7.20
CA MET A 536 -5.56 -20.94 8.16
C MET A 536 -6.71 -21.55 8.98
N PHE A 537 -7.71 -20.75 9.36
CA PHE A 537 -8.92 -21.27 9.99
C PHE A 537 -9.64 -22.27 9.06
N ALA A 538 -9.86 -21.87 7.80
CA ALA A 538 -10.51 -22.71 6.80
C ALA A 538 -9.67 -23.96 6.44
N ALA A 539 -8.34 -23.86 6.47
CA ALA A 539 -7.43 -24.94 6.13
C ALA A 539 -7.18 -25.93 7.29
N THR A 540 -7.52 -25.58 8.54
CA THR A 540 -7.08 -26.38 9.69
C THR A 540 -8.09 -26.60 10.81
N LYS A 541 -9.15 -25.78 10.92
CA LYS A 541 -10.12 -25.85 12.01
C LYS A 541 -11.57 -26.06 11.61
N THR A 542 -12.01 -25.43 10.52
CA THR A 542 -13.43 -25.56 10.14
C THR A 542 -13.79 -27.01 9.83
N ASP A 543 -14.98 -27.40 10.27
CA ASP A 543 -15.65 -28.67 9.95
C ASP A 543 -16.82 -28.46 8.98
N GLY A 544 -17.08 -27.21 8.59
CA GLY A 544 -18.09 -26.87 7.58
C GLY A 544 -17.54 -26.97 6.15
N THR A 545 -18.44 -27.06 5.19
CA THR A 545 -18.17 -27.01 3.74
C THR A 545 -19.13 -26.02 3.07
N GLY A 546 -18.73 -25.47 1.91
CA GLY A 546 -19.50 -24.48 1.17
C GLY A 546 -19.59 -23.11 1.84
N GLN A 547 -18.77 -22.85 2.87
CA GLN A 547 -18.83 -21.61 3.65
C GLN A 547 -18.04 -20.48 2.98
N TYR A 548 -18.51 -19.25 3.20
CA TYR A 548 -17.72 -18.04 2.99
C TYR A 548 -17.25 -17.51 4.35
N ILE A 549 -15.94 -17.53 4.58
CA ILE A 549 -15.33 -17.23 5.87
C ILE A 549 -14.57 -15.89 5.78
N CYS A 550 -15.03 -14.92 6.55
CA CYS A 550 -14.40 -13.62 6.75
C CYS A 550 -13.57 -13.60 8.05
N GLY A 551 -12.63 -12.66 8.13
CA GLY A 551 -11.65 -12.63 9.22
C GLY A 551 -12.29 -12.37 10.60
N PRO A 552 -11.82 -13.07 11.67
CA PRO A 552 -10.80 -14.12 11.68
C PRO A 552 -11.38 -15.52 11.39
N ALA A 553 -12.59 -15.82 11.85
CA ALA A 553 -13.25 -17.12 11.73
C ALA A 553 -14.78 -16.99 11.61
N ARG A 554 -15.25 -15.92 10.94
CA ARG A 554 -16.67 -15.59 10.85
C ARG A 554 -17.27 -16.11 9.55
N VAL A 555 -18.29 -16.96 9.64
CA VAL A 555 -19.05 -17.39 8.47
C VAL A 555 -20.05 -16.29 8.10
N GLU A 556 -20.06 -15.90 6.83
CA GLU A 556 -20.97 -14.90 6.27
C GLU A 556 -21.69 -15.45 5.03
N ASP A 557 -22.85 -14.88 4.72
CA ASP A 557 -23.70 -15.36 3.62
C ASP A 557 -23.18 -14.98 2.23
N GLY A 558 -22.44 -13.87 2.11
CA GLY A 558 -22.09 -13.28 0.81
C GLY A 558 -23.31 -12.65 0.09
N SER A 559 -23.15 -12.29 -1.18
CA SER A 559 -24.24 -11.73 -2.00
C SER A 559 -25.31 -12.77 -2.36
N GLU A 560 -26.50 -12.33 -2.77
CA GLU A 560 -27.55 -13.22 -3.29
C GLU A 560 -27.06 -14.07 -4.47
N LEU A 561 -26.32 -13.45 -5.40
CA LEU A 561 -25.72 -14.17 -6.53
C LEU A 561 -24.75 -15.25 -6.04
N ALA A 562 -23.91 -14.93 -5.04
CA ALA A 562 -22.92 -15.87 -4.52
C ALA A 562 -23.55 -17.09 -3.83
N ARG A 563 -24.85 -17.05 -3.51
CA ARG A 563 -25.62 -18.15 -2.89
C ARG A 563 -26.48 -18.93 -3.88
N SER A 564 -26.51 -18.58 -5.16
CA SER A 564 -27.32 -19.29 -6.16
C SER A 564 -26.61 -20.56 -6.64
N ASP A 565 -27.21 -21.72 -6.37
CA ASP A 565 -26.70 -22.99 -6.87
C ASP A 565 -26.93 -23.11 -8.38
N GLU A 566 -28.02 -22.55 -8.91
CA GLU A 566 -28.29 -22.50 -10.36
C GLU A 566 -27.21 -21.70 -11.11
N LEU A 567 -26.77 -20.58 -10.54
CA LEU A 567 -25.69 -19.77 -11.12
C LEU A 567 -24.34 -20.49 -11.00
N ALA A 568 -24.12 -21.25 -9.92
CA ALA A 568 -22.92 -22.06 -9.77
C ALA A 568 -22.86 -23.18 -10.83
N GLU A 569 -23.97 -23.87 -11.08
CA GLU A 569 -24.10 -24.82 -12.18
C GLU A 569 -23.84 -24.18 -13.54
N GLN A 570 -24.43 -23.01 -13.79
CA GLN A 570 -24.27 -22.28 -15.05
C GLN A 570 -22.81 -21.87 -15.28
N LEU A 571 -22.15 -21.31 -14.27
CA LEU A 571 -20.73 -20.96 -14.33
C LEU A 571 -19.87 -22.18 -14.66
N MET A 572 -20.15 -23.33 -14.04
CA MET A 572 -19.34 -24.53 -14.28
C MET A 572 -19.61 -25.14 -15.64
N ARG A 573 -20.85 -25.10 -16.16
CA ARG A 573 -21.13 -25.46 -17.56
C ARG A 573 -20.34 -24.59 -18.54
N LEU A 574 -20.36 -23.27 -18.36
CA LEU A 574 -19.59 -22.36 -19.22
C LEU A 574 -18.07 -22.61 -19.09
N THR A 575 -17.59 -22.88 -17.87
CA THR A 575 -16.18 -23.22 -17.63
C THR A 575 -15.77 -24.49 -18.40
N ASP A 576 -16.64 -25.51 -18.40
CA ASP A 576 -16.44 -26.74 -19.17
C ASP A 576 -16.36 -26.47 -20.68
N GLU A 577 -17.31 -25.71 -21.21
CA GLU A 577 -17.37 -25.35 -22.63
C GLU A 577 -16.11 -24.61 -23.08
N ILE A 578 -15.67 -23.61 -22.30
CA ILE A 578 -14.43 -22.87 -22.56
C ILE A 578 -13.22 -23.80 -22.57
N LEU A 579 -13.12 -24.72 -21.60
CA LEU A 579 -11.99 -25.65 -21.53
C LEU A 579 -11.99 -26.61 -22.73
N LYS A 580 -13.14 -27.17 -23.11
CA LYS A 580 -13.29 -28.03 -24.31
C LYS A 580 -12.83 -27.32 -25.57
N GLU A 581 -13.24 -26.07 -25.75
CA GLU A 581 -12.99 -25.32 -26.99
C GLU A 581 -11.58 -24.73 -27.07
N LYS A 582 -11.05 -24.24 -25.94
CA LYS A 582 -9.83 -23.39 -25.95
C LYS A 582 -8.59 -24.11 -25.44
N SER A 583 -8.72 -25.06 -24.50
CA SER A 583 -7.57 -25.62 -23.80
C SER A 583 -6.94 -26.83 -24.51
N GLY A 584 -7.74 -27.63 -25.21
CA GLY A 584 -7.31 -28.93 -25.75
C GLY A 584 -6.91 -29.96 -24.67
N ILE A 585 -7.20 -29.70 -23.40
CA ILE A 585 -6.99 -30.63 -22.28
C ILE A 585 -7.99 -31.79 -22.45
N THR A 586 -7.52 -33.03 -22.35
CA THR A 586 -8.35 -34.25 -22.50
C THR A 586 -7.96 -35.32 -21.50
N GLY A 587 -8.85 -36.29 -21.24
CA GLY A 587 -8.53 -37.49 -20.46
C GLY A 587 -8.86 -37.45 -18.96
N VAL A 588 -8.21 -38.33 -18.19
CA VAL A 588 -8.44 -38.52 -16.75
C VAL A 588 -7.81 -37.36 -15.96
N GLY A 589 -8.66 -36.44 -15.52
CA GLY A 589 -8.31 -35.21 -14.79
C GLY A 589 -9.02 -33.98 -15.35
N TYR A 590 -9.67 -34.14 -16.51
CA TYR A 590 -10.49 -33.10 -17.13
C TYR A 590 -11.52 -32.54 -16.12
N PRO A 591 -11.62 -31.22 -15.96
CA PRO A 591 -12.55 -30.62 -15.01
C PRO A 591 -13.98 -31.13 -15.20
N LEU A 592 -14.66 -31.38 -14.08
CA LEU A 592 -16.09 -31.73 -14.05
C LEU A 592 -16.47 -33.15 -14.52
N LYS A 593 -15.51 -34.01 -14.91
CA LYS A 593 -15.78 -35.44 -15.22
C LYS A 593 -15.66 -36.41 -14.03
N PHE A 594 -15.44 -35.89 -12.82
CA PHE A 594 -15.13 -36.70 -11.62
C PHE A 594 -16.22 -36.65 -10.53
N PHE A 595 -17.42 -36.24 -10.93
CA PHE A 595 -18.65 -36.43 -10.16
C PHE A 595 -19.38 -37.63 -10.72
#